data_AF-M5C9F3-F1
#
_entry.id   AF-M5C9F3-F1
#
_cell.length_a   1.000
_cell.length_b   1.000
_cell.length_c   1.000
_cell.angle_alpha   90.00
_cell.angle_beta   90.00
_cell.angle_gamma   90.00
#
_symmetry.space_group_name_H-M   'P 1'
#
loop_
_entity.id
_entity.type
_entity.pdbx_description
1 polymer ?
#
loop_
_entity_poly.entity_id
_entity_poly.type
_entity_poly.pdbx_seq_one_letter_code
_entity_poly.pdbx_strand_id
1 'polypeptide(L)'
;MAKLQAVDGFSWRPFIPKPTGVIAGLVGIHIRRGDYLGDEGKDNGHCLGLSKWGRWNQLPQLRDNFDPPPRGDAEWGTNTPEVAEYYLRRCLPTPAQVASYLHAVRSENHQLSHIFIATNAEKRYLSELRVVLAADGWAKDAITTSSDLELNWQATSVAMVVDMSILSRAEVFVGNGHVEQHRHAAAYYAYAIE
;
A
#
# COMPACT_ATOMS: atom_id res chain seq x y z
N MET A 1 5.15 4.67 42.80
CA MET A 1 4.54 4.85 41.47
C MET A 1 3.23 4.08 41.46
N ALA A 2 2.10 4.78 41.39
CA ALA A 2 0.79 4.14 41.38
C ALA A 2 0.62 3.36 40.06
N LYS A 3 0.31 2.06 40.14
CA LYS A 3 -0.07 1.27 38.98
C LYS A 3 -1.41 1.82 38.49
N LEU A 4 -1.45 2.36 37.27
CA LEU A 4 -2.69 2.69 36.59
C LEU A 4 -3.56 1.42 36.56
N GLN A 5 -4.72 1.48 37.22
CA GLN A 5 -5.71 0.43 37.15
C GLN A 5 -6.20 0.35 35.70
N ALA A 6 -6.12 -0.83 35.09
CA ALA A 6 -6.77 -1.08 33.82
C ALA A 6 -8.27 -0.88 34.03
N VAL A 7 -8.84 0.11 33.35
CA VAL A 7 -10.29 0.35 33.36
C VAL A 7 -10.90 -0.76 32.51
N ASP A 8 -11.75 -1.60 33.10
CA ASP A 8 -12.50 -2.62 32.36
C ASP A 8 -13.29 -1.94 31.22
N GLY A 9 -13.09 -2.44 29.99
CA GLY A 9 -13.68 -1.87 28.78
C GLY A 9 -12.85 -0.76 28.09
N PHE A 10 -11.73 -0.32 28.67
CA PHE A 10 -10.80 0.58 27.98
C PHE A 10 -9.91 -0.21 27.01
N SER A 11 -10.28 -0.17 25.74
CA SER A 11 -9.42 -0.67 24.66
C SER A 11 -8.38 0.39 24.30
N TRP A 12 -7.09 0.03 24.39
CA TRP A 12 -5.99 0.80 23.78
C TRP A 12 -6.05 0.78 22.24
N ARG A 13 -6.93 -0.04 21.65
CA ARG A 13 -7.19 0.00 20.21
C ARG A 13 -8.02 1.25 19.93
N PRO A 14 -7.55 2.16 19.06
CA PRO A 14 -8.35 3.30 18.63
C PRO A 14 -9.70 2.82 18.11
N PHE A 15 -10.78 3.50 18.48
CA PHE A 15 -12.05 3.34 17.78
C PHE A 15 -11.84 3.87 16.36
N ILE A 16 -11.85 2.96 15.38
CA ILE A 16 -11.76 3.31 13.97
C ILE A 16 -13.20 3.29 13.44
N PRO A 17 -13.86 4.44 13.28
CA PRO A 17 -15.20 4.48 12.71
C PRO A 17 -15.17 3.82 11.34
N LYS A 18 -16.14 2.98 10.97
CA LYS A 18 -16.21 2.46 9.58
C LYS A 18 -16.30 3.64 8.60
N PRO A 19 -15.68 3.56 7.40
CA PRO A 19 -15.71 4.68 6.47
C PRO A 19 -17.14 4.83 5.98
N THR A 20 -17.75 5.98 6.23
CA THR A 20 -19.02 6.32 5.61
C THR A 20 -18.77 6.67 4.15
N GLY A 21 -19.51 6.06 3.22
CA GLY A 21 -19.41 6.37 1.79
C GLY A 21 -18.31 5.59 1.06
N VAL A 22 -18.29 4.26 1.23
CA VAL A 22 -17.51 3.35 0.38
C VAL A 22 -17.86 3.60 -1.08
N ILE A 23 -16.83 3.72 -1.92
CA ILE A 23 -16.95 3.93 -3.36
C ILE A 23 -17.02 2.54 -4.00
N ALA A 24 -18.23 2.13 -4.40
CA ALA A 24 -18.45 0.81 -4.99
C ALA A 24 -17.59 0.60 -6.25
N GLY A 25 -17.02 -0.60 -6.37
CA GLY A 25 -16.14 -0.99 -7.47
C GLY A 25 -14.74 -0.37 -7.45
N LEU A 26 -14.37 0.40 -6.42
CA LEU A 26 -13.06 1.04 -6.34
C LEU A 26 -12.02 0.15 -5.66
N VAL A 27 -10.92 -0.15 -6.36
CA VAL A 27 -9.68 -0.59 -5.73
C VAL A 27 -8.75 0.61 -5.51
N GLY A 28 -8.44 0.89 -4.25
CA GLY A 28 -7.50 1.92 -3.85
C GLY A 28 -6.13 1.30 -3.58
N ILE A 29 -5.09 1.83 -4.23
CA ILE A 29 -3.73 1.33 -4.10
C ILE A 29 -2.82 2.47 -3.66
N HIS A 30 -1.95 2.21 -2.70
CA HIS A 30 -0.87 3.13 -2.37
C HIS A 30 0.45 2.59 -2.92
N ILE A 31 1.18 3.38 -3.70
CA ILE A 31 2.51 3.05 -4.22
C ILE A 31 3.49 4.16 -3.83
N ARG A 32 4.35 3.89 -2.84
CA ARG A 32 5.45 4.78 -2.45
C ARG A 32 6.72 4.35 -3.19
N ARG A 33 7.23 5.19 -4.08
CA ARG A 33 8.36 4.84 -4.98
C ARG A 33 9.36 5.95 -5.18
N GLY A 34 8.91 7.19 -5.38
CA GLY A 34 9.77 8.26 -5.92
C GLY A 34 10.98 8.61 -5.05
N ASP A 35 10.94 8.36 -3.74
CA ASP A 35 12.08 8.54 -2.82
C ASP A 35 12.81 7.23 -2.51
N TYR A 36 12.33 6.08 -2.99
CA TYR A 36 13.02 4.80 -2.91
C TYR A 36 13.86 4.56 -4.17
N LEU A 37 13.67 5.39 -5.20
CA LEU A 37 14.37 5.28 -6.46
C LEU A 37 15.74 5.94 -6.39
N GLY A 38 16.78 5.17 -6.73
CA GLY A 38 18.13 5.62 -7.01
C GLY A 38 18.44 5.56 -8.50
N ASP A 39 19.73 5.49 -8.82
CA ASP A 39 20.20 5.42 -10.20
C ASP A 39 19.64 4.18 -10.93
N GLU A 40 19.35 4.35 -12.21
CA GLU A 40 18.82 3.30 -13.10
C GLU A 40 17.49 2.67 -12.66
N GLY A 41 16.76 3.32 -11.76
CA GLY A 41 15.47 2.84 -11.28
C GLY A 41 15.56 1.74 -10.21
N LYS A 42 16.73 1.59 -9.59
CA LYS A 42 17.01 0.64 -8.49
C LYS A 42 16.66 1.27 -7.14
N ASP A 43 16.63 0.45 -6.09
CA ASP A 43 16.53 0.97 -4.72
C ASP A 43 17.75 1.83 -4.37
N ASN A 44 17.53 3.03 -3.83
CA ASN A 44 18.59 3.90 -3.30
C ASN A 44 19.00 3.55 -1.86
N GLY A 45 18.52 2.41 -1.34
CA GLY A 45 18.78 1.94 0.01
C GLY A 45 17.65 2.25 1.00
N HIS A 46 16.57 2.94 0.59
CA HIS A 46 15.42 3.12 1.48
C HIS A 46 14.67 1.80 1.68
N CYS A 47 14.36 1.08 0.59
CA CYS A 47 13.63 -0.18 0.64
C CYS A 47 14.42 -1.26 1.38
N LEU A 48 15.66 -1.47 0.97
CA LEU A 48 16.54 -2.46 1.57
C LEU A 48 17.06 -2.02 2.94
N GLY A 49 17.23 -0.73 3.19
CA GLY A 49 17.60 -0.22 4.51
C GLY A 49 16.55 -0.51 5.56
N LEU A 50 15.28 -0.29 5.24
CA LEU A 50 14.15 -0.54 6.15
C LEU A 50 13.83 -2.03 6.30
N SER A 51 14.15 -2.83 5.29
CA SER A 51 14.09 -4.30 5.40
C SER A 51 14.96 -4.86 6.52
N LYS A 52 16.09 -4.23 6.84
CA LYS A 52 17.01 -4.68 7.91
C LYS A 52 16.36 -4.74 9.29
N TRP A 53 15.31 -3.95 9.52
CA TRP A 53 14.69 -3.74 10.83
C TRP A 53 13.34 -4.43 11.00
N GLY A 54 12.88 -5.22 10.02
CA GLY A 54 11.67 -6.05 10.17
C GLY A 54 10.35 -5.27 10.38
N ARG A 55 10.29 -3.99 10.02
CA ARG A 55 9.10 -3.12 10.17
C ARG A 55 8.18 -3.19 8.95
N TRP A 56 7.52 -4.32 8.76
CA TRP A 56 6.64 -4.59 7.61
C TRP A 56 5.35 -5.21 8.09
N ASN A 57 4.25 -4.95 7.38
CA ASN A 57 2.89 -5.33 7.70
C ASN A 57 2.73 -6.45 8.75
N GLN A 58 2.65 -6.08 10.03
CA GLN A 58 2.60 -7.02 11.17
C GLN A 58 1.17 -7.33 11.63
N LEU A 59 0.15 -6.95 10.84
CA LEU A 59 -1.25 -7.13 11.22
C LEU A 59 -1.73 -8.47 10.64
N PRO A 60 -1.91 -9.54 11.45
CA PRO A 60 -2.27 -10.88 10.95
C PRO A 60 -3.62 -10.93 10.23
N GLN A 61 -4.47 -9.94 10.49
CA GLN A 61 -5.78 -9.77 9.87
C GLN A 61 -5.71 -9.23 8.43
N LEU A 62 -4.53 -8.83 7.96
CA LEU A 62 -4.36 -8.40 6.57
C LEU A 62 -4.01 -9.58 5.69
N ARG A 63 -4.58 -9.58 4.49
CA ARG A 63 -4.44 -10.67 3.53
C ARG A 63 -3.01 -10.86 3.03
N ASP A 64 -2.28 -9.77 2.78
CA ASP A 64 -0.85 -9.81 2.42
C ASP A 64 -0.01 -9.89 3.71
N ASN A 65 0.01 -11.09 4.30
CA ASN A 65 0.85 -11.37 5.44
C ASN A 65 2.33 -11.25 5.06
N PHE A 66 3.09 -10.63 5.96
CA PHE A 66 4.51 -10.43 5.77
C PHE A 66 5.28 -11.65 6.29
N ASP A 67 5.49 -12.64 5.42
CA ASP A 67 6.21 -13.89 5.71
C ASP A 67 7.56 -13.95 4.98
N PRO A 68 8.58 -13.21 5.44
CA PRO A 68 9.88 -13.20 4.76
C PRO A 68 10.58 -14.55 4.87
N PRO A 69 11.40 -14.92 3.87
CA PRO A 69 12.24 -16.11 3.96
C PRO A 69 13.17 -16.02 5.19
N PRO A 70 13.53 -17.16 5.81
CA PRO A 70 14.46 -17.17 6.93
C PRO A 70 15.76 -16.45 6.58
N ARG A 71 16.27 -15.62 7.50
CA ARG A 71 17.54 -14.91 7.29
C ARG A 71 18.78 -15.82 7.31
N GLY A 72 18.64 -17.05 7.82
CA GLY A 72 19.76 -17.98 7.99
C GLY A 72 20.87 -17.37 8.85
N ASP A 73 22.12 -17.62 8.47
CA ASP A 73 23.33 -17.12 9.14
C ASP A 73 23.73 -15.70 8.68
N ALA A 74 22.85 -14.96 8.01
CA ALA A 74 23.15 -13.61 7.55
C ALA A 74 23.46 -12.69 8.74
N GLU A 75 24.53 -11.89 8.59
CA GLU A 75 24.94 -10.92 9.60
C GLU A 75 23.77 -9.97 9.95
N TRP A 76 23.63 -9.64 11.22
CA TRP A 76 22.56 -8.75 11.68
C TRP A 76 22.64 -7.41 10.93
N GLY A 77 21.52 -6.96 10.35
CA GLY A 77 21.50 -5.76 9.51
C GLY A 77 21.96 -5.97 8.05
N THR A 78 22.12 -7.22 7.61
CA THR A 78 22.32 -7.57 6.19
C THR A 78 21.14 -8.38 5.65
N ASN A 79 20.97 -8.37 4.32
CA ASN A 79 20.01 -9.22 3.63
C ASN A 79 20.76 -10.19 2.73
N THR A 80 20.33 -11.45 2.72
CA THR A 80 20.68 -12.36 1.64
C THR A 80 20.02 -11.89 0.33
N PRO A 81 20.50 -12.33 -0.84
CA PRO A 81 19.87 -12.00 -2.12
C PRO A 81 18.38 -12.37 -2.18
N GLU A 82 18.00 -13.53 -1.63
CA GLU A 82 16.62 -14.00 -1.58
C GLU A 82 15.73 -13.10 -0.70
N VAL A 83 16.24 -12.70 0.47
CA VAL A 83 15.56 -11.76 1.37
C VAL A 83 15.41 -10.41 0.68
N ALA A 84 16.47 -9.89 0.06
CA ALA A 84 16.44 -8.63 -0.66
C ALA A 84 15.39 -8.63 -1.80
N GLU A 85 15.33 -9.71 -2.59
CA GLU A 85 14.34 -9.86 -3.65
C GLU A 85 12.90 -9.93 -3.10
N TYR A 86 12.68 -10.65 -2.01
CA TYR A 86 11.36 -10.69 -1.34
C TYR A 86 10.88 -9.29 -0.93
N TYR A 87 11.78 -8.47 -0.38
CA TYR A 87 11.47 -7.10 0.02
C TYR A 87 11.26 -6.16 -1.16
N LEU A 88 12.12 -6.21 -2.18
CA LEU A 88 12.03 -5.37 -3.37
C LEU A 88 10.71 -5.59 -4.13
N ARG A 89 10.25 -6.84 -4.24
CA ARG A 89 8.96 -7.16 -4.88
C ARG A 89 7.76 -6.49 -4.23
N ARG A 90 7.83 -6.20 -2.92
CA ARG A 90 6.73 -5.59 -2.16
C ARG A 90 6.83 -4.07 -2.06
N CYS A 91 8.04 -3.56 -1.92
CA CYS A 91 8.26 -2.15 -1.63
C CYS A 91 8.57 -1.33 -2.89
N LEU A 92 9.22 -1.94 -3.88
CA LEU A 92 9.54 -1.31 -5.16
C LEU A 92 9.00 -2.14 -6.34
N PRO A 93 7.69 -2.45 -6.37
CA PRO A 93 7.11 -3.34 -7.36
C PRO A 93 7.26 -2.77 -8.78
N THR A 94 7.41 -3.65 -9.76
CA THR A 94 7.34 -3.28 -11.18
C THR A 94 5.89 -3.10 -11.62
N PRO A 95 5.62 -2.36 -12.72
CA PRO A 95 4.27 -2.24 -13.27
C PRO A 95 3.59 -3.60 -13.52
N ALA A 96 4.33 -4.58 -14.05
CA ALA A 96 3.83 -5.93 -14.29
C ALA A 96 3.46 -6.67 -13.00
N GLN A 97 4.25 -6.50 -11.92
CA GLN A 97 3.94 -7.08 -10.61
C GLN A 97 2.66 -6.49 -10.03
N VAL A 98 2.47 -5.17 -10.15
CA VAL A 98 1.23 -4.50 -9.72
C VAL A 98 0.02 -5.02 -10.52
N ALA A 99 0.13 -5.09 -11.85
CA ALA A 99 -0.95 -5.59 -12.70
C ALA A 99 -1.32 -7.05 -12.36
N SER A 100 -0.32 -7.93 -12.21
CA SER A 100 -0.54 -9.33 -11.81
C SER A 100 -1.22 -9.46 -10.44
N TYR A 101 -0.85 -8.62 -9.47
CA TYR A 101 -1.48 -8.62 -8.15
C TYR A 101 -2.94 -8.16 -8.23
N LEU A 102 -3.21 -7.08 -8.96
CA LEU A 102 -4.58 -6.58 -9.13
C LEU A 102 -5.47 -7.51 -9.94
N HIS A 103 -4.90 -8.25 -10.88
CA HIS A 103 -5.61 -9.32 -11.56
C HIS A 103 -6.15 -10.35 -10.56
N ALA A 104 -5.29 -10.81 -9.63
CA ALA A 104 -5.71 -11.74 -8.57
C ALA A 104 -6.78 -11.13 -7.66
N VAL A 105 -6.62 -9.86 -7.25
CA VAL A 105 -7.63 -9.15 -6.45
C VAL A 105 -8.98 -9.06 -7.18
N ARG A 106 -8.98 -8.70 -8.46
CA ARG A 106 -10.21 -8.61 -9.28
C ARG A 106 -10.84 -9.97 -9.56
N SER A 107 -10.03 -11.03 -9.65
CA SER A 107 -10.55 -12.40 -9.83
C SER A 107 -11.38 -12.90 -8.65
N GLU A 108 -11.20 -12.31 -7.47
CA GLU A 108 -11.97 -12.62 -6.27
C GLU A 108 -13.01 -11.55 -5.92
N ASN A 109 -12.96 -10.40 -6.60
CA ASN A 109 -13.84 -9.26 -6.41
C ASN A 109 -14.29 -8.76 -7.79
N HIS A 110 -15.16 -9.52 -8.44
CA HIS A 110 -15.60 -9.27 -9.82
C HIS A 110 -16.34 -7.94 -10.02
N GLN A 111 -16.80 -7.30 -8.94
CA GLN A 111 -17.44 -6.00 -8.92
C GLN A 111 -16.47 -4.82 -9.05
N LEU A 112 -15.15 -5.06 -8.93
CA LEU A 112 -14.15 -4.00 -9.09
C LEU A 112 -14.05 -3.53 -10.54
N SER A 113 -14.25 -2.23 -10.74
CA SER A 113 -14.31 -1.58 -12.05
C SER A 113 -13.36 -0.39 -12.19
N HIS A 114 -12.92 0.23 -11.09
CA HIS A 114 -12.05 1.41 -11.10
C HIS A 114 -10.86 1.28 -10.16
N ILE A 115 -9.75 1.93 -10.52
CA ILE A 115 -8.51 1.97 -9.76
C ILE A 115 -8.22 3.43 -9.38
N PHE A 116 -7.92 3.66 -8.10
CA PHE A 116 -7.26 4.88 -7.65
C PHE A 116 -5.86 4.56 -7.11
N ILE A 117 -4.84 5.22 -7.64
CA ILE A 117 -3.43 5.00 -7.29
C ILE A 117 -2.89 6.23 -6.55
N ALA A 118 -2.82 6.15 -5.23
CA ALA A 118 -2.13 7.10 -4.39
C ALA A 118 -0.61 6.91 -4.52
N THR A 119 0.13 7.89 -5.05
CA THR A 119 1.54 7.65 -5.37
C THR A 119 2.38 8.91 -5.53
N ASN A 120 3.68 8.76 -5.25
CA ASN A 120 4.71 9.75 -5.60
C ASN A 120 5.67 9.23 -6.70
N ALA A 121 5.30 8.19 -7.43
CA ALA A 121 6.13 7.59 -8.47
C ALA A 121 6.38 8.54 -9.65
N GLU A 122 7.46 8.27 -10.37
CA GLU A 122 7.85 8.98 -11.57
C GLU A 122 6.88 8.76 -12.75
N LYS A 123 6.76 9.77 -13.63
CA LYS A 123 5.83 9.74 -14.78
C LYS A 123 6.00 8.52 -15.68
N ARG A 124 7.25 8.06 -15.89
CA ARG A 124 7.55 6.88 -16.72
C ARG A 124 6.89 5.63 -16.16
N TYR A 125 7.05 5.40 -14.85
CA TYR A 125 6.44 4.27 -14.15
C TYR A 125 4.91 4.32 -14.26
N LEU A 126 4.31 5.49 -14.05
CA LEU A 126 2.85 5.65 -14.15
C LEU A 126 2.31 5.46 -15.57
N SER A 127 3.09 5.83 -16.59
CA SER A 127 2.73 5.60 -17.98
C SER A 127 2.75 4.11 -18.32
N GLU A 128 3.79 3.39 -17.91
CA GLU A 128 3.91 1.95 -18.11
C GLU A 128 2.84 1.19 -17.33
N LEU A 129 2.58 1.59 -16.07
CA LEU A 129 1.54 1.00 -15.22
C LEU A 129 0.15 1.11 -15.86
N ARG A 130 -0.21 2.27 -16.42
CA ARG A 130 -1.48 2.42 -17.15
C ARG A 130 -1.57 1.49 -18.36
N VAL A 131 -0.47 1.30 -19.10
CA VAL A 131 -0.44 0.41 -20.26
C VAL A 131 -0.68 -1.03 -19.85
N VAL A 132 0.03 -1.54 -18.83
CA VAL A 132 -0.10 -2.93 -18.41
C VAL A 132 -1.46 -3.21 -17.75
N LEU A 133 -2.02 -2.26 -17.00
CA LEU A 133 -3.36 -2.39 -16.42
C LEU A 133 -4.44 -2.39 -17.50
N ALA A 134 -4.31 -1.53 -18.51
CA ALA A 134 -5.23 -1.52 -19.64
C ALA A 134 -5.14 -2.82 -20.45
N ALA A 135 -3.93 -3.37 -20.64
CA ALA A 135 -3.72 -4.65 -21.30
C ALA A 135 -4.31 -5.82 -20.49
N ASP A 136 -4.30 -5.72 -19.16
CA ASP A 136 -4.98 -6.66 -18.25
C ASP A 136 -6.52 -6.48 -18.24
N GLY A 137 -7.07 -5.52 -19.01
CA GLY A 137 -8.52 -5.37 -19.20
C GLY A 137 -9.19 -4.33 -18.31
N TRP A 138 -8.43 -3.48 -17.61
CA TRP A 138 -9.00 -2.30 -16.96
C TRP A 138 -9.32 -1.23 -18.00
N ALA A 139 -10.48 -0.57 -17.88
CA ALA A 139 -10.81 0.55 -18.76
C ALA A 139 -9.84 1.73 -18.50
N LYS A 140 -9.35 2.37 -19.56
CA LYS A 140 -8.29 3.40 -19.45
C LYS A 140 -8.73 4.62 -18.63
N ASP A 141 -9.99 4.99 -18.77
CA ASP A 141 -10.68 6.06 -18.03
C ASP A 141 -11.01 5.67 -16.59
N ALA A 142 -10.91 4.38 -16.24
CA ALA A 142 -11.10 3.87 -14.90
C ALA A 142 -9.81 3.81 -14.07
N ILE A 143 -8.67 4.28 -14.60
CA ILE A 143 -7.38 4.29 -13.90
C ILE A 143 -7.01 5.74 -13.56
N THR A 144 -7.19 6.11 -12.29
CA THR A 144 -6.89 7.45 -11.78
C THR A 144 -5.71 7.39 -10.82
N THR A 145 -4.86 8.41 -10.83
CA THR A 145 -3.69 8.56 -9.94
C THR A 145 -3.76 9.87 -9.17
N SER A 146 -2.96 10.02 -8.11
CA SER A 146 -2.81 11.30 -7.39
C SER A 146 -2.48 12.48 -8.33
N SER A 147 -1.73 12.25 -9.40
CA SER A 147 -1.36 13.30 -10.35
C SER A 147 -2.48 13.74 -11.29
N ASP A 148 -3.57 12.98 -11.35
CA ASP A 148 -4.76 13.33 -12.16
C ASP A 148 -5.76 14.17 -11.36
N LEU A 149 -5.55 14.34 -10.04
CA LEU A 149 -6.42 15.14 -9.19
C LEU A 149 -6.17 16.63 -9.43
N GLU A 150 -7.25 17.36 -9.74
CA GLU A 150 -7.23 18.82 -9.80
C GLU A 150 -7.38 19.39 -8.39
N LEU A 151 -6.24 19.69 -7.75
CA LEU A 151 -6.19 20.26 -6.40
C LEU A 151 -5.97 21.77 -6.45
N ASN A 152 -6.72 22.52 -5.64
CA ASN A 152 -6.40 23.92 -5.36
C ASN A 152 -5.17 24.02 -4.45
N TRP A 153 -4.62 25.22 -4.29
CA TRP A 153 -3.37 25.39 -3.54
C TRP A 153 -3.44 24.90 -2.08
N GLN A 154 -4.60 25.03 -1.42
CA GLN A 154 -4.79 24.52 -0.06
C GLN A 154 -4.76 22.99 -0.01
N ALA A 155 -5.47 22.34 -0.94
CA ALA A 155 -5.54 20.89 -1.04
C ALA A 155 -4.18 20.29 -1.45
N THR A 156 -3.42 20.99 -2.28
CA THR A 156 -2.05 20.59 -2.66
C THR A 156 -1.13 20.48 -1.44
N SER A 157 -1.23 21.38 -0.46
CA SER A 157 -0.45 21.29 0.79
C SER A 157 -0.76 20.06 1.63
N VAL A 158 -1.91 19.42 1.40
CA VAL A 158 -2.36 18.22 2.12
C VAL A 158 -2.69 17.07 1.16
N ALA A 159 -2.06 17.02 -0.01
CA ALA A 159 -2.37 16.04 -1.06
C ALA A 159 -2.35 14.58 -0.55
N MET A 160 -1.39 14.25 0.31
CA MET A 160 -1.32 12.94 0.97
C MET A 160 -2.58 12.61 1.80
N VAL A 161 -3.17 13.60 2.48
CA VAL A 161 -4.40 13.41 3.25
C VAL A 161 -5.60 13.20 2.32
N VAL A 162 -5.63 13.90 1.19
CA VAL A 162 -6.64 13.70 0.15
C VAL A 162 -6.56 12.27 -0.39
N ASP A 163 -5.37 11.81 -0.76
CA ASP A 163 -5.14 10.43 -1.20
C ASP A 163 -5.65 9.42 -0.15
N MET A 164 -5.23 9.56 1.11
CA MET A 164 -5.65 8.65 2.18
C MET A 164 -7.16 8.69 2.43
N SER A 165 -7.82 9.84 2.23
CA SER A 165 -9.28 9.96 2.33
C SER A 165 -10.01 9.17 1.22
N ILE A 166 -9.45 9.12 0.02
CA ILE A 166 -9.99 8.31 -1.09
C ILE A 166 -9.74 6.83 -0.79
N LEU A 167 -8.50 6.47 -0.41
CA LEU A 167 -8.13 5.09 -0.08
C LEU A 167 -8.96 4.51 1.07
N SER A 168 -9.28 5.32 2.09
CA SER A 168 -10.12 4.88 3.22
C SER A 168 -11.56 4.53 2.82
N ARG A 169 -12.01 5.00 1.64
CA ARG A 169 -13.34 4.75 1.09
C ARG A 169 -13.33 3.74 -0.06
N ALA A 170 -12.17 3.15 -0.39
CA ALA A 170 -12.12 2.11 -1.42
C ALA A 170 -12.95 0.88 -0.99
N GLU A 171 -13.42 0.10 -1.98
CA GLU A 171 -14.07 -1.20 -1.77
C GLU A 171 -13.07 -2.35 -1.72
N VAL A 172 -11.87 -2.19 -2.30
CA VAL A 172 -10.67 -2.95 -1.88
C VAL A 172 -9.49 -2.00 -1.66
N PHE A 173 -8.73 -2.17 -0.58
CA PHE A 173 -7.48 -1.43 -0.34
C PHE A 173 -6.25 -2.32 -0.49
N VAL A 174 -5.25 -1.83 -1.20
CA VAL A 174 -3.93 -2.47 -1.38
C VAL A 174 -2.83 -1.51 -0.95
N GLY A 175 -2.15 -1.84 0.15
CA GLY A 175 -1.00 -1.07 0.63
C GLY A 175 0.31 -1.49 -0.02
N ASN A 176 1.26 -0.57 -0.12
CA ASN A 176 2.66 -0.92 -0.36
C ASN A 176 3.24 -1.39 0.98
N GLY A 177 3.85 -2.58 1.03
CA GLY A 177 4.21 -3.30 2.28
C GLY A 177 5.10 -2.56 3.28
N HIS A 178 5.48 -1.32 3.00
CA HIS A 178 6.46 -0.51 3.70
C HIS A 178 5.92 0.60 4.61
N VAL A 179 4.67 1.04 4.44
CA VAL A 179 4.27 2.34 5.02
C VAL A 179 3.51 2.16 6.33
N GLU A 180 4.07 2.69 7.42
CA GLU A 180 3.40 2.85 8.72
C GLU A 180 2.04 3.58 8.61
N GLN A 181 1.85 4.39 7.56
CA GLN A 181 0.58 5.02 7.19
C GLN A 181 -0.55 4.03 6.88
N HIS A 182 -0.23 2.78 6.55
CA HIS A 182 -1.22 1.72 6.33
C HIS A 182 -1.87 1.22 7.59
N ARG A 183 -1.34 1.52 8.77
CA ARG A 183 -1.97 1.08 10.02
C ARG A 183 -3.37 1.65 10.17
N HIS A 184 -3.64 2.83 9.62
CA HIS A 184 -4.97 3.43 9.64
C HIS A 184 -5.82 2.86 8.50
N ALA A 185 -5.38 2.94 7.24
CA ALA A 185 -6.16 2.48 6.07
C ALA A 185 -6.44 0.97 6.05
N ALA A 186 -5.49 0.13 6.47
CA ALA A 186 -5.65 -1.31 6.43
C ALA A 186 -6.44 -1.85 7.64
N ALA A 187 -6.43 -1.14 8.77
CA ALA A 187 -7.34 -1.47 9.87
C ALA A 187 -8.81 -1.38 9.43
N TYR A 188 -9.16 -0.49 8.51
CA TYR A 188 -10.52 -0.42 7.94
C TYR A 188 -10.94 -1.70 7.19
N TYR A 189 -10.02 -2.41 6.53
CA TYR A 189 -10.32 -3.64 5.77
C TYR A 189 -10.52 -4.86 6.64
N ALA A 190 -9.66 -5.01 7.64
CA ALA A 190 -9.75 -6.16 8.52
C ALA A 190 -11.06 -6.22 9.32
N TYR A 191 -11.67 -5.07 9.62
CA TYR A 191 -12.96 -4.99 10.33
C TYR A 191 -14.18 -4.93 9.37
N ALA A 192 -13.96 -5.03 8.05
CA ALA A 192 -15.04 -5.13 7.07
C ALA A 192 -15.38 -6.60 6.71
N ILE A 193 -14.57 -7.56 7.15
CA ILE A 193 -14.75 -9.02 6.95
C ILE A 193 -15.03 -9.71 8.30
N GLU A 194 -15.90 -9.10 9.13
CA GLU A 194 -16.64 -9.77 10.22
C GLU A 194 -18.10 -9.32 10.19
#